data_AF-A0A2M8C6V3-F1
#
_entry.id   AF-A0A2M8C6V3-F1
#
_cell.length_a   1.000
_cell.length_b   1.000
_cell.length_c   1.000
_cell.angle_alpha   90.00
_cell.angle_beta   90.00
_cell.angle_gamma   90.00
#
_symmetry.space_group_name_H-M   'P 1'
#
loop_
_entity.id
_entity.type
_entity.pdbx_description
1 polymer ?
#
loop_
_entity_poly.entity_id
_entity_poly.type
_entity_poly.pdbx_seq_one_letter_code
_entity_poly.pdbx_strand_id
1 'polypeptide(L)'
;MKKILVTISLIAFVFSIGLGQTNKRTSAYMYNKNKQYDKAKEAIDEAILHPKTENDAKTWMYRGIIYYNIAMSEDEQVKALAPDAPEISYESLLKSKQLDDKKQLDVETSIYLIQLTNLFY
;
A
#
# COMPACT_ATOMS: atom_id res chain seq x y z
N MET A 1 -15.35 47.73 -14.01
CA MET A 1 -13.96 47.27 -13.78
C MET A 1 -13.71 46.64 -12.39
N LYS A 2 -14.53 46.88 -11.35
CA LYS A 2 -14.37 46.19 -10.04
C LYS A 2 -14.97 44.78 -9.97
N LYS A 3 -15.95 44.45 -10.83
CA LYS A 3 -16.60 43.12 -10.87
C LYS A 3 -15.86 42.07 -11.70
N ILE A 4 -14.96 42.49 -12.60
CA ILE A 4 -14.14 41.57 -13.43
C ILE A 4 -12.89 41.09 -12.66
N LEU A 5 -12.37 41.91 -11.75
CA LEU A 5 -11.23 41.56 -10.90
C LEU A 5 -11.56 40.45 -9.88
N VAL A 6 -12.83 40.30 -9.49
CA VAL A 6 -13.28 39.29 -8.52
C VAL A 6 -13.40 37.90 -9.15
N THR A 7 -13.65 37.82 -10.46
CA THR A 7 -13.82 36.51 -11.14
C THR A 7 -12.49 35.86 -11.50
N ILE A 8 -11.40 36.64 -11.64
CA ILE A 8 -10.06 36.11 -11.97
C ILE A 8 -9.34 35.59 -10.73
N SER A 9 -9.62 36.11 -9.53
CA SER A 9 -9.02 35.63 -8.28
C SER A 9 -9.54 34.26 -7.82
N LEU A 10 -10.69 33.79 -8.35
CA LEU A 10 -11.28 32.50 -7.97
C LEU A 10 -10.74 31.31 -8.77
N ILE A 11 -10.11 31.57 -9.93
CA ILE A 11 -9.55 30.51 -10.80
C ILE A 11 -8.11 30.16 -10.40
N ALA A 12 -7.43 31.00 -9.62
CA ALA A 12 -6.04 30.79 -9.22
C ALA A 12 -5.85 29.77 -8.07
N PHE A 13 -6.92 29.23 -7.47
CA PHE A 13 -6.82 28.28 -6.36
C PHE A 13 -6.91 26.80 -6.76
N VAL A 14 -7.06 26.49 -8.05
CA VAL A 14 -7.30 25.10 -8.52
C VAL A 14 -6.03 24.40 -9.01
N PHE A 15 -4.87 25.07 -9.07
CA PHE A 15 -3.66 24.51 -9.71
C PHE A 15 -2.41 24.48 -8.83
N SER A 16 -2.51 23.89 -7.62
CA SER A 16 -1.31 23.56 -6.84
C SER A 16 -1.39 22.24 -6.07
N ILE A 17 -2.12 21.24 -6.57
CA ILE A 17 -2.00 19.85 -6.10
C ILE A 17 -1.43 19.00 -7.24
N GLY A 18 -0.19 19.25 -7.63
CA GLY A 18 0.39 18.54 -8.79
C GLY A 18 1.89 18.36 -8.76
N LEU A 19 2.58 18.88 -7.74
CA LEU A 19 4.02 18.78 -7.62
C LEU A 19 4.35 18.02 -6.33
N GLY A 20 4.45 16.69 -6.43
CA GLY A 20 5.14 15.90 -5.40
C GLY A 20 4.31 14.93 -4.54
N GLN A 21 3.14 14.44 -4.96
CA GLN A 21 2.57 13.25 -4.31
C GLN A 21 3.38 12.01 -4.76
N THR A 22 4.39 11.63 -3.98
CA THR A 22 5.00 10.30 -4.09
C THR A 22 3.88 9.27 -4.13
N ASN A 23 3.87 8.41 -5.15
CA ASN A 23 2.87 7.34 -5.26
C ASN A 23 2.79 6.60 -3.91
N LYS A 24 1.60 6.55 -3.29
CA LYS A 24 1.39 5.97 -1.95
C LYS A 24 1.96 4.55 -1.84
N ARG A 25 1.93 3.76 -2.92
CA ARG A 25 2.63 2.47 -3.04
C ARG A 25 4.13 2.57 -2.77
N THR A 26 4.80 3.56 -3.37
CA THR A 26 6.23 3.80 -3.18
C THR A 26 6.52 4.26 -1.75
N SER A 27 5.70 5.16 -1.20
CA SER A 27 5.83 5.59 0.20
C SER A 27 5.67 4.40 1.16
N ALA A 28 4.66 3.56 0.94
CA ALA A 28 4.44 2.35 1.74
C ALA A 28 5.64 1.40 1.73
N TYR A 29 6.22 1.17 0.54
CA TYR A 29 7.45 0.39 0.41
C TYR A 29 8.61 0.97 1.23
N MET A 30 8.82 2.30 1.16
CA MET A 30 9.88 2.97 1.90
C MET A 30 9.64 2.93 3.42
N TYR A 31 8.42 3.16 3.87
CA TYR A 31 8.04 3.05 5.29
C TYR A 31 8.26 1.63 5.82
N ASN A 32 7.86 0.60 5.05
CA ASN A 32 8.08 -0.79 5.41
C ASN A 32 9.57 -1.12 5.56
N LYS A 33 10.40 -0.67 4.59
CA LYS A 33 11.85 -0.84 4.63
C LYS A 33 12.47 -0.20 5.88
N ASN A 34 11.91 0.92 6.31
CA ASN A 34 12.33 1.65 7.50
C ASN A 34 11.66 1.16 8.80
N LYS A 35 10.92 0.04 8.76
CA LYS A 35 10.16 -0.53 9.89
C LYS A 35 9.12 0.43 10.50
N GLN A 36 8.67 1.42 9.73
CA GLN A 36 7.58 2.33 10.10
C GLN A 36 6.25 1.69 9.68
N TYR A 37 5.88 0.60 10.37
CA TYR A 37 4.78 -0.27 9.96
C TYR A 37 3.41 0.39 10.03
N ASP A 38 3.22 1.30 10.98
CA ASP A 38 2.03 2.17 11.10
C ASP A 38 1.78 2.95 9.80
N LYS A 39 2.80 3.66 9.33
CA LYS A 39 2.75 4.48 8.11
C LYS A 39 2.72 3.64 6.85
N ALA A 40 3.41 2.51 6.86
CA ALA A 40 3.40 1.57 5.74
C ALA A 40 2.00 1.01 5.51
N LYS A 41 1.33 0.59 6.58
CA LYS A 41 -0.04 0.09 6.57
C LYS A 41 -1.01 1.15 6.04
N GLU A 42 -1.00 2.35 6.61
CA GLU A 42 -1.87 3.46 6.16
C GLU A 42 -1.68 3.75 4.67
N ALA A 43 -0.42 3.92 4.25
CA ALA A 43 -0.12 4.26 2.86
C ALA A 43 -0.50 3.15 1.86
N ILE A 44 -0.35 1.88 2.22
CA ILE A 44 -0.70 0.78 1.31
C ILE A 44 -2.21 0.52 1.26
N ASP A 45 -2.91 0.69 2.37
CA ASP A 45 -4.37 0.58 2.41
C ASP A 45 -5.02 1.68 1.56
N GLU A 46 -4.46 2.90 1.54
CA GLU A 46 -4.89 3.93 0.59
C GLU A 46 -4.56 3.56 -0.87
N ALA A 47 -3.38 2.98 -1.10
CA ALA A 47 -2.93 2.67 -2.46
C ALA A 47 -3.80 1.61 -3.16
N ILE A 48 -4.33 0.62 -2.42
CA ILE A 48 -5.22 -0.40 -3.00
C ILE A 48 -6.60 0.15 -3.40
N LEU A 49 -7.01 1.31 -2.86
CA LEU A 49 -8.28 1.96 -3.20
C LEU A 49 -8.14 2.98 -4.33
N HIS A 50 -6.92 3.29 -4.76
CA HIS A 50 -6.67 4.31 -5.77
C HIS A 50 -6.78 3.73 -7.19
N PRO A 51 -7.53 4.36 -8.13
CA PRO A 51 -7.83 3.78 -9.45
C PRO A 51 -6.63 3.38 -10.31
N LYS A 52 -5.47 4.01 -10.10
CA LYS A 52 -4.23 3.68 -10.82
C LYS A 52 -3.48 2.47 -10.26
N THR A 53 -3.82 2.01 -9.06
CA THR A 53 -3.06 1.01 -8.30
C THR A 53 -3.93 -0.12 -7.74
N GLU A 54 -5.26 0.03 -7.76
CA GLU A 54 -6.22 -1.01 -7.34
C GLU A 54 -6.10 -2.32 -8.15
N ASN A 55 -5.63 -2.26 -9.40
CA ASN A 55 -5.42 -3.43 -10.26
C ASN A 55 -3.93 -3.69 -10.55
N ASP A 56 -3.03 -3.05 -9.80
CA ASP A 56 -1.59 -3.23 -9.95
C ASP A 56 -1.10 -4.37 -9.04
N ALA A 57 -0.67 -5.49 -9.64
CA ALA A 57 -0.19 -6.67 -8.91
C ALA A 57 0.87 -6.30 -7.85
N LYS A 58 1.78 -5.38 -8.18
CA LYS A 58 2.83 -4.95 -7.26
C LYS A 58 2.30 -4.23 -6.02
N THR A 59 1.20 -3.49 -6.14
CA THR A 59 0.53 -2.83 -5.00
C THR A 59 -0.02 -3.87 -4.03
N TRP A 60 -0.68 -4.90 -4.55
CA TRP A 60 -1.18 -6.02 -3.74
C TRP A 60 -0.05 -6.84 -3.11
N MET A 61 1.05 -7.09 -3.84
CA MET A 61 2.23 -7.74 -3.27
C MET A 61 2.80 -6.95 -2.10
N TYR A 62 2.97 -5.63 -2.25
CA TYR A 62 3.47 -4.79 -1.17
C TYR A 62 2.53 -4.77 0.04
N ARG A 63 1.21 -4.79 -0.17
CA ARG A 63 0.25 -4.95 0.92
C ARG A 63 0.48 -6.28 1.64
N GLY A 64 0.59 -7.36 0.89
CA GLY A 64 0.93 -8.68 1.41
C GLY A 64 2.17 -8.66 2.31
N ILE A 65 3.28 -8.14 1.78
CA ILE A 65 4.56 -8.09 2.49
C ILE A 65 4.52 -7.19 3.74
N ILE A 66 3.83 -6.05 3.68
CA ILE A 66 3.69 -5.14 4.82
C ILE A 66 2.93 -5.83 5.95
N TYR A 67 1.80 -6.46 5.64
CA TYR A 67 1.01 -7.16 6.64
C TYR A 67 1.70 -8.45 7.13
N TYR A 68 2.45 -9.15 6.27
CA TYR A 68 3.36 -10.22 6.70
C TYR A 68 4.36 -9.73 7.75
N ASN A 69 5.02 -8.60 7.50
CA ASN A 69 6.00 -8.03 8.42
C ASN A 69 5.36 -7.58 9.75
N ILE A 70 4.13 -7.07 9.71
CA ILE A 70 3.36 -6.75 10.92
C ILE A 70 3.08 -8.01 11.73
N ALA A 71 2.60 -9.07 11.07
CA ALA A 71 2.29 -10.33 11.72
C ALA A 71 3.52 -11.02 12.33
N MET A 72 4.67 -10.96 11.64
CA MET A 72 5.93 -11.56 12.08
C MET A 72 6.72 -10.69 13.07
N SER A 73 6.24 -9.50 13.42
CA SER A 73 6.96 -8.60 14.33
C SER A 73 7.02 -9.18 15.75
N GLU A 74 8.19 -9.11 16.37
CA GLU A 74 8.36 -9.44 17.79
C GLU A 74 7.76 -8.36 18.71
N ASP A 75 7.56 -7.15 18.19
CA ASP A 75 6.95 -6.03 18.91
C ASP A 75 5.43 -6.18 18.98
N GLU A 76 4.90 -6.30 20.20
CA GLU A 76 3.45 -6.41 20.45
C GLU A 76 2.67 -5.19 19.99
N GLN A 77 3.25 -3.97 20.06
CA GLN A 77 2.59 -2.76 19.57
C GLN A 77 2.45 -2.79 18.06
N VAL A 78 3.45 -3.32 17.36
CA VAL A 78 3.39 -3.50 15.90
C VAL A 78 2.33 -4.53 15.53
N LYS A 79 2.30 -5.69 16.19
CA LYS A 79 1.25 -6.71 15.94
C LYS A 79 -0.15 -6.16 16.21
N ALA A 80 -0.31 -5.32 17.22
CA ALA A 80 -1.58 -4.67 17.54
C ALA A 80 -2.08 -3.68 16.46
N LEU A 81 -1.22 -3.24 15.53
CA LEU A 81 -1.64 -2.39 14.40
C LEU A 81 -2.65 -3.10 13.47
N ALA A 82 -2.58 -4.43 13.39
CA ALA A 82 -3.48 -5.26 12.58
C ALA A 82 -3.52 -6.70 13.13
N PRO A 83 -4.47 -7.03 14.01
CA PRO A 83 -4.63 -8.38 14.56
C PRO A 83 -4.94 -9.45 13.49
N ASP A 84 -5.53 -9.02 12.37
CA ASP A 84 -5.88 -9.81 11.19
C ASP A 84 -4.78 -9.79 10.11
N ALA A 85 -3.58 -9.31 10.44
CA ALA A 85 -2.48 -9.19 9.49
C ALA A 85 -2.10 -10.48 8.74
N PRO A 86 -2.13 -11.69 9.36
CA PRO A 86 -1.88 -12.93 8.61
C PRO A 86 -2.89 -13.13 7.48
N GLU A 87 -4.19 -12.98 7.75
CA GLU A 87 -5.25 -13.16 6.75
C GLU A 87 -5.15 -12.12 5.64
N ILE A 88 -4.98 -10.85 6.03
CA ILE A 88 -4.81 -9.75 5.08
C ILE A 88 -3.60 -9.98 4.17
N SER A 89 -2.49 -10.47 4.73
CA SER A 89 -1.29 -10.80 3.97
C SER A 89 -1.57 -11.87 2.93
N TYR A 90 -2.21 -12.97 3.35
CA TYR A 90 -2.59 -14.08 2.50
C TYR A 90 -3.46 -13.64 1.31
N GLU A 91 -4.57 -12.96 1.60
CA GLU A 91 -5.50 -12.48 0.58
C GLU A 91 -4.82 -11.54 -0.42
N SER A 92 -3.96 -10.64 0.07
CA SER A 92 -3.25 -9.68 -0.77
C SER A 92 -2.23 -10.36 -1.69
N LEU A 93 -1.50 -11.35 -1.20
CA LEU A 93 -0.54 -12.11 -2.00
C LEU A 93 -1.25 -12.97 -3.06
N LEU A 94 -2.40 -13.57 -2.73
CA LEU A 94 -3.24 -14.26 -3.70
C LEU A 94 -3.74 -13.31 -4.79
N LYS A 95 -4.25 -12.13 -4.40
CA LYS A 95 -4.71 -11.11 -5.35
C LYS A 95 -3.58 -10.63 -6.25
N SER A 96 -2.37 -10.45 -5.71
CA SER A 96 -1.18 -10.15 -6.50
C SER A 96 -0.91 -11.21 -7.57
N LYS A 97 -0.97 -12.50 -7.21
CA LYS A 97 -0.77 -13.60 -8.17
C LYS A 97 -1.85 -13.63 -9.25
N GLN A 98 -3.10 -13.33 -8.90
CA GLN A 98 -4.21 -13.25 -9.86
C GLN A 98 -4.03 -12.13 -10.89
N LEU A 99 -3.39 -11.02 -10.50
CA LEU A 99 -3.15 -9.86 -11.37
C LEU A 99 -1.82 -9.95 -12.13
N ASP A 100 -0.93 -10.87 -11.77
CA ASP A 100 0.39 -11.05 -12.36
C ASP A 100 0.37 -12.02 -13.56
N ASP A 101 -0.31 -11.61 -14.63
CA ASP A 101 -0.48 -12.42 -15.85
C ASP A 101 0.86 -12.89 -16.45
N LYS A 102 1.92 -12.10 -16.24
CA LYS A 102 3.27 -12.38 -16.76
C LYS A 102 4.14 -13.16 -15.79
N LYS A 103 3.62 -13.54 -14.62
CA LYS A 103 4.34 -14.27 -13.56
C LYS A 103 5.66 -13.63 -13.15
N GLN A 104 5.74 -12.30 -13.18
CA GLN A 104 6.95 -11.56 -12.82
C GLN A 104 7.19 -11.49 -11.31
N LEU A 105 6.12 -11.65 -10.52
CA LEU A 105 6.08 -11.59 -9.07
C LEU A 105 5.77 -12.97 -8.45
N ASP A 106 5.50 -13.99 -9.25
CA ASP A 106 5.06 -15.33 -8.80
C ASP A 106 6.03 -15.97 -7.81
N VAL A 107 7.34 -15.87 -8.06
CA VAL A 107 8.36 -16.41 -7.15
C VAL A 107 8.34 -15.68 -5.81
N GLU A 108 8.36 -14.36 -5.82
CA GLU A 108 8.40 -13.53 -4.60
C GLU A 108 7.12 -13.75 -3.77
N THR A 109 5.95 -13.65 -4.39
CA THR A 109 4.66 -13.89 -3.73
C THR A 109 4.56 -15.30 -3.15
N SER A 110 5.06 -16.32 -3.86
CA SER A 110 5.03 -17.71 -3.36
C SER A 110 5.94 -17.93 -2.16
N ILE A 111 7.11 -17.28 -2.11
CA ILE A 111 7.99 -17.33 -0.93
C ILE A 111 7.26 -16.80 0.30
N TYR A 112 6.62 -15.64 0.19
CA TYR A 112 5.88 -15.06 1.30
C TYR A 112 4.68 -15.91 1.71
N LEU A 113 3.94 -16.49 0.76
CA LEU A 113 2.83 -17.42 1.07
C LEU A 113 3.32 -18.65 1.84
N ILE A 114 4.44 -19.25 1.46
CA ILE A 114 5.05 -20.39 2.16
C ILE A 114 5.51 -19.98 3.56
N GLN A 115 6.08 -18.78 3.73
CA GLN A 115 6.50 -18.32 5.05
C GLN A 115 5.31 -18.06 5.97
N LEU A 116 4.21 -17.56 5.40
CA LEU A 116 2.98 -17.25 6.12
C LEU A 116 2.29 -18.51 6.66
N THR A 117 2.44 -19.68 6.03
CA THR A 117 1.83 -20.92 6.55
C THR A 117 2.28 -21.23 7.98
N ASN A 118 3.50 -20.83 8.36
CA ASN A 118 4.01 -21.02 9.73
C ASN A 118 3.26 -20.21 10.80
N LEU A 119 2.42 -19.24 10.41
CA LEU A 119 1.59 -18.47 11.34
C LEU A 119 0.20 -19.09 11.55
N PHE A 120 -0.20 -20.06 10.74
CA PHE A 120 -1.52 -20.69 10.80
C PHE A 120 -1.51 -22.10 11.44
N TYR A 121 -0.33 -22.62 11.77
CA TYR A 121 -0.12 -23.93 12.41
C TYR A 121 0.67 -23.76 13.70
#